data_AF-A0A7R9MZG6-F1
#
_entry.id   AF-A0A7R9MZG6-F1
#
_cell.length_a   1.000
_cell.length_b   1.000
_cell.length_c   1.000
_cell.angle_alpha   90.00
_cell.angle_beta   90.00
_cell.angle_gamma   90.00
#
_symmetry.space_group_name_H-M   'P 1'
#
loop_
_entity.id
_entity.type
_entity.pdbx_description
1 polymer ?
#
loop_
_entity_poly.entity_id
_entity_poly.type
_entity_poly.pdbx_seq_one_letter_code
_entity_poly.pdbx_strand_id
1 'polypeptide(L)'
;MKQIKKNKKKRQASKMRCDCHIPSGCSISGIMSESGKRMDGNAIIRSIALMHDRANGLGGGFAAYGIYPRHADQYAFHMMFDDIEAKEVCEEVDQ
;
A
#
# COMPACT_ATOMS: atom_id res chain seq x y z
N MET A 1 3.83 -41.26 19.73
CA MET A 1 4.97 -40.34 19.56
C MET A 1 5.63 -40.56 18.20
N LYS A 2 5.34 -39.73 17.19
CA LYS A 2 6.22 -39.52 16.02
C LYS A 2 6.10 -38.05 15.62
N GLN A 3 7.05 -37.24 16.07
CA GLN A 3 7.16 -35.83 15.70
C GLN A 3 7.67 -35.75 14.26
N ILE A 4 6.75 -35.49 13.33
CA ILE A 4 7.08 -35.13 11.96
C ILE A 4 7.62 -33.71 11.99
N LYS A 5 8.95 -33.58 12.01
CA LYS A 5 9.66 -32.30 11.85
C LYS A 5 9.39 -31.76 10.45
N LYS A 6 8.34 -30.93 10.32
CA LYS A 6 8.11 -30.11 9.12
C LYS A 6 9.27 -29.13 8.98
N ASN A 7 10.22 -29.44 8.10
CA ASN A 7 11.24 -28.51 7.61
C ASN A 7 10.53 -27.33 6.91
N LYS A 8 10.19 -26.29 7.68
CA LYS A 8 9.93 -24.97 7.11
C LYS A 8 11.25 -24.47 6.55
N LYS A 9 11.48 -24.65 5.24
CA LYS A 9 12.48 -23.90 4.48
C LYS A 9 12.26 -22.43 4.82
N LYS A 10 13.11 -21.87 5.68
CA LYS A 10 13.22 -20.43 5.89
C LYS A 10 13.51 -19.86 4.50
N ARG A 11 12.56 -19.13 3.90
CA ARG A 11 12.87 -18.26 2.77
C ARG A 11 13.93 -17.31 3.33
N GLN A 12 15.17 -17.54 2.91
CA GLN A 12 16.29 -16.69 3.30
C GLN A 12 15.88 -15.27 2.94
N ALA A 13 15.78 -14.40 3.95
CA ALA A 13 15.67 -12.97 3.73
C ALA A 13 16.84 -12.58 2.82
N SER A 14 16.52 -12.06 1.64
CA SER A 14 17.52 -11.65 0.67
C SER A 14 18.42 -10.63 1.33
N LYS A 15 19.67 -11.04 1.55
CA LYS A 15 20.80 -10.22 1.96
C LYS A 15 20.74 -8.87 1.24
N MET A 16 20.59 -7.77 2.00
CA MET A 16 20.68 -6.41 1.48
C MET A 16 22.01 -6.29 0.73
N ARG A 17 21.92 -6.27 -0.59
CA ARG A 17 23.08 -6.10 -1.45
C ARG A 17 23.18 -4.62 -1.72
N CYS A 18 24.36 -4.10 -1.41
CA CYS A 18 24.96 -2.84 -1.83
C CYS A 18 24.38 -1.52 -1.29
N ASP A 19 25.30 -0.63 -0.95
CA ASP A 19 25.20 0.85 -1.06
C ASP A 19 25.06 1.25 -2.55
N CYS A 20 24.16 0.57 -3.26
CA CYS A 20 23.88 0.82 -4.66
C CYS A 20 22.68 1.75 -4.70
N HIS A 21 22.89 2.91 -5.31
CA HIS A 21 21.85 3.83 -5.70
C HIS A 21 20.64 3.06 -6.27
N ILE A 22 19.54 3.02 -5.52
CA ILE A 22 18.26 2.58 -6.07
C ILE A 22 17.93 3.62 -7.14
N PRO A 23 17.86 3.25 -8.44
CA PRO A 23 17.44 4.20 -9.45
C PRO A 23 16.09 4.78 -9.01
N SER A 24 16.02 6.11 -8.93
CA SER A 24 14.82 6.81 -8.45
C SER A 24 13.64 6.43 -9.36
N GLY A 25 12.78 5.55 -8.88
CA GLY A 25 11.67 4.97 -9.63
C GLY A 25 10.34 5.28 -8.95
N CYS A 26 9.69 6.36 -9.39
CA CYS A 26 8.39 6.78 -8.91
C CYS A 26 7.37 6.81 -10.05
N SER A 27 6.12 6.50 -9.73
CA SER A 27 5.00 6.50 -10.66
C SER A 27 3.81 7.22 -10.05
N ILE A 28 3.19 8.12 -10.82
CA ILE A 28 2.01 8.87 -10.40
C ILE A 28 1.01 8.97 -11.54
N SER A 29 -0.24 8.60 -11.28
CA SER A 29 -1.35 8.81 -12.20
C SER A 29 -2.48 9.47 -11.43
N GLY A 30 -3.25 10.34 -12.09
CA GLY A 30 -4.40 11.03 -11.52
C GLY A 30 -5.56 11.08 -12.51
N ILE A 31 -6.78 10.99 -11.98
CA ILE A 31 -8.01 11.19 -12.73
C ILE A 31 -9.00 11.94 -11.84
N MET A 32 -9.73 12.88 -12.43
CA MET A 32 -10.76 13.66 -11.75
C MET A 32 -11.99 13.80 -12.66
N SER A 33 -13.18 13.81 -12.06
CA SER A 33 -14.42 14.16 -12.74
C SER A 33 -14.68 15.65 -12.56
N GLU A 34 -14.60 16.44 -13.63
CA GLU A 34 -14.93 17.88 -13.60
C GLU A 34 -16.39 18.15 -13.21
N SER A 35 -17.28 17.20 -13.51
CA SER A 35 -18.70 17.28 -13.14
C SER A 35 -18.98 17.04 -11.64
N GLY A 36 -17.97 16.64 -10.86
CA GLY A 36 -18.14 16.25 -9.45
C GLY A 36 -18.88 14.92 -9.24
N LYS A 37 -19.31 14.24 -10.31
CA LYS A 37 -19.96 12.93 -10.22
C LYS A 37 -18.95 11.85 -9.84
N ARG A 38 -19.38 10.92 -8.99
CA ARG A 38 -18.63 9.71 -8.65
C ARG A 38 -18.38 8.87 -9.91
N MET A 39 -17.19 8.27 -9.97
CA MET A 39 -16.74 7.42 -11.06
C MET A 39 -16.06 6.17 -10.52
N ASP A 40 -16.01 5.13 -11.35
CA ASP A 40 -15.34 3.87 -11.03
C ASP A 40 -13.81 4.06 -11.00
N GLY A 41 -13.16 3.55 -9.94
CA GLY A 41 -11.72 3.58 -9.76
C GLY A 41 -10.95 2.62 -10.68
N ASN A 42 -11.62 1.71 -11.38
CA ASN A 42 -10.93 0.77 -12.28
C ASN A 42 -10.12 1.47 -13.38
N ALA A 43 -10.54 2.68 -13.82
CA ALA A 43 -9.79 3.45 -14.80
C ALA A 43 -8.41 3.87 -14.28
N ILE A 44 -8.33 4.38 -13.05
CA ILE A 44 -7.05 4.80 -12.46
C ILE A 44 -6.15 3.61 -12.13
N ILE A 45 -6.73 2.48 -11.68
CA ILE A 45 -6.00 1.23 -11.43
C ILE A 45 -5.33 0.73 -12.71
N ARG A 46 -6.06 0.71 -13.83
CA ARG A 46 -5.48 0.32 -15.13
C ARG A 46 -4.41 1.31 -15.60
N SER A 47 -4.62 2.61 -15.38
CA SER A 47 -3.66 3.64 -15.77
C SER A 47 -2.34 3.51 -15.02
N ILE A 48 -2.36 3.36 -13.69
CA ILE A 48 -1.13 3.25 -12.89
C ILE A 48 -0.37 1.94 -13.16
N ALA A 49 -1.07 0.86 -13.52
CA ALA A 49 -0.45 -0.42 -13.85
C ALA A 49 0.52 -0.35 -15.03
N LEU A 50 0.29 0.55 -15.98
CA LEU A 50 1.20 0.77 -17.12
C LEU A 50 2.55 1.38 -16.71
N MET A 51 2.66 1.93 -15.50
CA MET A 51 3.90 2.50 -14.98
C MET A 51 4.73 1.50 -14.16
N HIS A 52 4.46 0.20 -14.26
CA HIS A 52 5.18 -0.85 -13.55
C HIS A 52 6.70 -0.77 -13.75
N ASP A 53 7.15 -0.61 -14.98
CA ASP A 53 8.59 -0.57 -15.32
C ASP A 53 9.30 0.70 -14.82
N ARG A 54 8.55 1.73 -14.43
CA ARG A 54 9.08 2.97 -13.84
C ARG A 54 9.20 2.91 -12.32
N ALA A 55 8.51 1.96 -11.67
CA ALA A 55 8.46 1.87 -10.21
C ALA A 55 9.57 0.97 -9.68
N ASN A 56 10.11 1.32 -8.51
CA ASN A 56 11.10 0.49 -7.81
C ASN A 56 10.49 -0.51 -6.80
N GLY A 57 9.17 -0.48 -6.63
CA GLY A 57 8.43 -1.43 -5.79
C GLY A 57 8.56 -1.22 -4.28
N LEU A 58 9.07 -0.06 -3.82
CA LEU A 58 9.19 0.24 -2.39
C LEU A 58 7.84 0.51 -1.69
N GLY A 59 6.82 0.86 -2.46
CA GLY A 59 5.49 1.14 -1.94
C GLY A 59 4.56 1.71 -3.00
N GLY A 60 3.26 1.70 -2.71
CA GLY A 60 2.23 2.26 -3.58
C GLY A 60 0.89 2.36 -2.86
N GLY A 61 0.05 3.28 -3.32
CA GLY A 61 -1.27 3.50 -2.74
C GLY A 61 -2.10 4.44 -3.60
N PHE A 62 -3.38 4.59 -3.23
CA PHE A 62 -4.29 5.54 -3.86
C PHE A 62 -4.76 6.54 -2.81
N ALA A 63 -4.73 7.82 -3.18
CA ALA A 63 -5.45 8.86 -2.47
C ALA A 63 -6.68 9.22 -3.32
N ALA A 64 -7.86 9.21 -2.70
CA ALA A 64 -9.11 9.46 -3.41
C ALA A 64 -10.07 10.28 -2.56
N TYR A 65 -10.85 11.13 -3.23
CA TYR A 65 -11.89 11.95 -2.62
C TYR A 65 -13.27 11.41 -2.96
N GLY A 66 -14.22 11.51 -2.01
CA GLY A 66 -15.62 11.12 -2.24
C GLY A 66 -15.88 9.60 -2.26
N ILE A 67 -14.95 8.78 -1.77
CA ILE A 67 -15.07 7.31 -1.72
C ILE A 67 -15.97 6.80 -0.59
N TYR A 68 -16.30 7.63 0.40
CA TYR A 68 -17.16 7.29 1.54
C TYR A 68 -18.48 8.06 1.54
N PRO A 69 -19.39 7.82 0.57
CA PRO A 69 -20.60 8.62 0.44
C PRO A 69 -21.59 8.43 1.59
N ARG A 70 -21.50 7.33 2.33
CA ARG A 70 -22.33 7.05 3.50
C ARG A 70 -21.81 7.69 4.79
N HIS A 71 -20.61 8.28 4.75
CA HIS A 71 -19.93 8.87 5.90
C HIS A 71 -19.53 10.32 5.58
N ALA A 72 -20.41 11.05 4.87
CA ALA A 72 -20.11 12.39 4.37
C ALA A 72 -19.82 13.41 5.49
N ASP A 73 -20.42 13.22 6.66
CA ASP A 73 -20.27 14.10 7.83
C ASP A 73 -19.20 13.61 8.81
N GLN A 74 -18.40 12.62 8.42
CA GLN A 74 -17.36 12.03 9.26
C GLN A 74 -15.97 12.38 8.76
N TYR A 75 -15.01 12.40 9.68
CA TYR A 75 -13.60 12.55 9.35
C TYR A 75 -12.97 11.17 9.12
N ALA A 76 -12.09 11.08 8.12
CA ALA A 76 -11.23 9.94 7.90
C ALA A 76 -9.80 10.30 8.32
N PHE A 77 -9.23 9.51 9.23
CA PHE A 77 -7.83 9.62 9.62
C PHE A 77 -6.99 8.67 8.77
N HIS A 78 -5.99 9.21 8.07
CA HIS A 78 -4.96 8.41 7.40
C HIS A 78 -3.74 8.32 8.31
N MET A 79 -3.47 7.13 8.83
CA MET A 79 -2.35 6.90 9.75
C MET A 79 -1.22 6.18 9.01
N MET A 80 0.01 6.61 9.26
CA MET A 80 1.23 5.97 8.78
C MET A 80 2.02 5.49 10.00
N PHE A 81 2.48 4.25 9.95
CA PHE A 81 3.27 3.63 11.00
C PHE A 81 4.68 3.35 10.48
N ASP A 82 5.69 3.53 11.33
CA ASP A 82 7.09 3.23 10.98
C ASP A 82 7.35 1.72 10.93
N ASP A 83 6.68 0.95 11.79
CA ASP A 83 6.79 -0.50 11.88
C ASP A 83 5.45 -1.18 12.23
N ILE A 84 5.46 -2.52 12.22
CA ILE A 84 4.26 -3.33 12.43
C ILE A 84 3.87 -3.29 13.91
N GLU A 85 4.84 -3.27 14.81
CA GLU A 85 4.64 -3.22 16.25
C GLU A 85 3.90 -1.94 16.66
N ALA A 86 4.26 -0.78 16.10
CA ALA A 86 3.59 0.50 16.32
C ALA A 86 2.13 0.47 15.84
N LYS A 87 1.86 -0.22 14.72
CA LYS A 87 0.49 -0.45 14.24
C LYS A 87 -0.31 -1.31 15.22
N GLU A 88 0.24 -2.44 15.65
CA GLU A 88 -0.41 -3.38 16.57
C GLU A 88 -0.74 -2.71 17.90
N VAL A 89 0.22 -2.00 18.50
CA VAL A 89 0.00 -1.26 19.75
C VAL A 89 -1.13 -0.23 19.57
N CYS A 90 -1.11 0.55 18.49
CA CYS A 90 -2.14 1.56 18.24
C CYS A 90 -3.54 0.96 18.10
N GLU A 91 -3.66 -0.21 17.46
CA GLU A 91 -4.93 -0.91 17.28
C GLU A 91 -5.44 -1.58 18.57
N GLU A 92 -4.54 -1.94 19.50
CA GLU A 92 -4.88 -2.49 20.81
C GLU A 92 -5.39 -1.45 21.80
N VAL A 93 -4.89 -0.20 21.79
CA VAL A 93 -5.33 0.84 22.74
C VAL A 93 -6.73 1.39 22.43
N ASP A 94 -7.24 1.17 21.21
CA ASP A 94 -8.56 1.62 20.75
C ASP A 94 -9.69 0.60 21.06
N GLN A 95 -9.41 -0.49 21.79
CA GLN A 95 -10.37 -1.50 22.27
C GLN A 95 -10.68 -1.37 23.77
#